data_AF-A0A7C4SY56-F1
#
_entry.id   AF-A0A7C4SY56-F1
#
_cell.length_a   1.000
_cell.length_b   1.000
_cell.length_c   1.000
_cell.angle_alpha   90.00
_cell.angle_beta   90.00
_cell.angle_gamma   90.00
#
_symmetry.space_group_name_H-M   'P 1'
#
loop_
_entity.id
_entity.type
_entity.pdbx_description
1 polymer ?
#
loop_
_entity_poly.entity_id
_entity_poly.type
_entity_poly.pdbx_seq_one_letter_code
_entity_poly.pdbx_strand_id
1 'polypeptide(L)'
;MQFSKFKAIVLLLVIIAIPIAAIGQTQKPTLIVMQFFGDASTDPAVIKQVNEIFESNIITTNYFLIKDRDSVLAWFSQTGLDPKKLTADDIINLAKTVKADFVITGTLTRTGSGIYTVNPRVTAADTGREVYSKPVTFSADALLKALEDLAAKIVVAVRQRTDVTLAQVDALIQIKDWQSALNYLEIYERIHPDDTQKTSAYRSIIYKALGEQAFADAKRALDLSLFESARNSIGLALKYEPDNIKYREFSDLVEQQYSAMRQQTEADIFKKLDELRIREQWETGLALLQYLESTGSKNPKIAAYKEEFTKRSKARTYYMEAQNNYLAGDFSGAVLNIEKALELYPDNETYQKFRVKVVELERRDKASRAQWGRYMEEARSFSAAELFLLYRKNISNVFIALDFPVITVLPAQELSIPVNDNGAVLLDPQFGLGAWFRGTITSEYSITSFLSINAGWYSGINFGYALAEHAETPYYSGGYYTLYQLGSFYFDIFGGADACLTVYGFSLTFGLELAPSFYSVAYQKTVPYLDTSEKSSNGSAAFNGGYRLMLAWNMSERSQLFVLANYRVPLHAVSGSLIVGEKRLSLIAGYSFFWGK
;
A
#
# COMPACT_ATOMS: atom_id res chain seq x y z
N MET A 1 35.91 12.26 46.56
CA MET A 1 35.93 11.47 45.29
C MET A 1 34.57 11.28 44.63
N GLN A 2 33.43 11.53 45.30
CA GLN A 2 32.09 11.37 44.68
C GLN A 2 31.62 12.58 43.82
N PHE A 3 32.16 13.78 44.05
CA PHE A 3 31.76 14.98 43.30
C PHE A 3 32.29 15.05 41.85
N SER A 4 33.32 14.28 41.48
CA SER A 4 33.86 14.31 40.11
C SER A 4 33.07 13.44 39.13
N LYS A 5 32.44 12.36 39.61
CA LYS A 5 31.61 11.47 38.78
C LYS A 5 30.29 12.13 38.35
N PHE A 6 29.73 12.99 39.19
CA PHE A 6 28.51 13.73 38.87
C PHE A 6 28.74 14.79 37.78
N LYS A 7 29.88 15.49 37.80
CA LYS A 7 30.27 16.45 36.74
C LYS A 7 30.51 15.76 35.40
N ALA A 8 31.10 14.56 35.39
CA ALA A 8 31.33 13.79 34.16
C ALA A 8 30.02 13.33 33.50
N ILE A 9 29.02 12.93 34.29
CA ILE A 9 27.71 12.50 33.79
C ILE A 9 26.90 13.68 33.23
N VAL A 10 26.95 14.84 33.89
CA VAL A 10 26.29 16.07 33.40
C VAL A 10 26.96 16.60 32.12
N LEU A 11 28.30 16.53 32.01
CA LEU A 11 28.99 16.94 30.78
C LEU A 11 28.70 15.99 29.60
N LEU A 12 28.57 14.68 29.87
CA LEU A 12 28.20 13.69 28.85
C LEU A 12 26.75 13.90 28.37
N LEU A 13 25.83 14.28 29.26
CA LEU A 13 24.44 14.62 28.91
C LEU A 13 24.35 15.92 28.10
N VAL A 14 25.21 16.91 28.36
CA VAL A 14 25.24 18.16 27.58
C VAL A 14 25.83 17.95 26.18
N ILE A 15 26.79 17.03 26.00
CA ILE A 15 27.36 16.69 24.69
C ILE A 15 26.38 15.88 23.83
N ILE A 16 25.51 15.06 24.45
CA ILE A 16 24.44 14.32 23.76
C ILE A 16 23.23 15.23 23.44
N ALA A 17 23.11 16.38 24.12
CA ALA A 17 22.01 17.33 23.96
C ALA A 17 22.33 18.55 23.08
N ILE A 18 23.43 18.55 22.31
CA ILE A 18 23.59 19.51 21.20
C ILE A 18 22.90 18.87 19.99
N PRO A 19 21.69 19.30 19.59
CA PRO A 19 21.17 18.90 18.30
C PRO A 19 22.11 19.50 17.27
N ILE A 20 22.49 18.69 16.28
CA ILE A 20 23.10 19.11 15.03
C ILE A 20 22.12 20.08 14.35
N ALA A 21 22.12 21.34 14.77
CA ALA A 21 21.39 22.44 14.15
C ALA A 21 22.30 23.12 13.12
N ALA A 22 22.82 22.30 12.21
CA ALA A 22 23.30 22.72 10.91
C ALA A 22 22.67 21.81 9.86
N ILE A 23 21.36 21.56 10.00
CA ILE A 23 20.54 21.19 8.85
C ILE A 23 20.46 22.48 8.04
N GLY A 24 21.12 22.50 6.88
CA GLY A 24 21.02 23.62 5.95
C GLY A 24 19.55 24.01 5.80
N GLN A 25 19.25 25.29 5.94
CA GLN A 25 17.89 25.78 5.71
C GLN A 25 17.50 25.39 4.28
N THR A 26 16.69 24.35 4.14
CA THR A 26 16.06 23.99 2.89
C THR A 26 15.26 25.20 2.46
N GLN A 27 15.72 25.87 1.40
CA GLN A 27 15.07 27.05 0.88
C GLN A 27 13.64 26.64 0.48
N LYS A 28 12.63 27.31 1.05
CA LYS A 28 11.23 26.99 0.78
C LYS A 28 10.93 27.16 -0.71
N PRO A 29 10.23 26.21 -1.34
CA PRO A 29 9.82 26.35 -2.73
C PRO A 29 8.96 27.60 -2.89
N THR A 30 9.20 28.34 -3.96
CA THR A 30 8.46 29.55 -4.28
C THR A 30 7.21 29.24 -5.08
N LEU A 31 6.10 29.92 -4.78
CA LEU A 31 4.81 29.60 -5.36
C LEU A 31 4.05 30.86 -5.80
N ILE A 32 3.44 30.79 -6.99
CA ILE A 32 2.40 31.73 -7.44
C ILE A 32 1.03 31.10 -7.23
N VAL A 33 0.15 31.79 -6.51
CA VAL A 33 -1.26 31.39 -6.39
C VAL A 33 -2.08 32.28 -7.31
N MET A 34 -2.60 31.72 -8.41
CA MET A 34 -3.57 32.42 -9.24
C MET A 34 -4.97 32.25 -8.68
N GLN A 35 -5.84 33.21 -8.97
CA GLN A 35 -7.24 33.11 -8.60
C GLN A 35 -7.92 31.97 -9.37
N PHE A 36 -8.73 31.18 -8.68
CA PHE A 36 -9.69 30.28 -9.31
C PHE A 36 -10.78 31.09 -10.00
N PHE A 37 -10.98 30.82 -11.28
CA PHE A 37 -11.99 31.51 -12.07
C PHE A 37 -13.31 30.74 -12.04
N GLY A 38 -14.38 31.43 -11.67
CA GLY A 38 -15.74 30.90 -11.75
C GLY A 38 -16.28 30.88 -13.17
N ASP A 39 -17.20 29.95 -13.45
CA ASP A 39 -18.08 30.06 -14.61
C ASP A 39 -19.12 31.18 -14.45
N ALA A 40 -19.88 31.49 -15.51
CA ALA A 40 -20.90 32.53 -15.49
C ALA A 40 -22.04 32.28 -14.48
N SER A 41 -22.17 31.06 -13.97
CA SER A 41 -23.23 30.64 -13.03
C SER A 41 -22.81 30.71 -11.56
N THR A 42 -21.53 31.00 -11.31
CA THR A 42 -20.94 31.05 -9.96
C THR A 42 -20.98 32.48 -9.41
N ASP A 43 -21.52 32.63 -8.20
CA ASP A 43 -21.61 33.94 -7.53
C ASP A 43 -20.22 34.55 -7.29
N PRO A 44 -19.96 35.80 -7.76
CA PRO A 44 -18.71 36.52 -7.51
C PRO A 44 -18.29 36.59 -6.04
N ALA A 45 -19.25 36.67 -5.11
CA ALA A 45 -18.95 36.69 -3.67
C ALA A 45 -18.35 35.36 -3.20
N VAL A 46 -18.87 34.24 -3.72
CA VAL A 46 -18.35 32.89 -3.40
C VAL A 46 -16.99 32.67 -4.04
N ILE A 47 -16.79 33.13 -5.28
CA ILE A 47 -15.46 33.07 -5.93
C ILE A 47 -14.42 33.80 -5.08
N LYS A 48 -14.75 35.01 -4.61
CA LYS A 48 -13.86 35.80 -3.75
C LYS A 48 -13.56 35.06 -2.44
N GLN A 49 -14.59 34.55 -1.77
CA GLN A 49 -14.45 33.83 -0.50
C GLN A 49 -13.60 32.56 -0.64
N VAL A 50 -13.82 31.74 -1.67
CA VAL A 50 -13.04 30.52 -1.94
C VAL A 50 -11.56 30.86 -2.14
N ASN A 51 -11.27 31.90 -2.92
CA ASN A 51 -9.89 32.32 -3.19
C ASN A 51 -9.18 32.82 -1.93
N GLU A 52 -9.83 33.67 -1.13
CA GLU A 52 -9.25 34.20 0.12
C GLU A 52 -8.98 33.09 1.14
N ILE A 53 -9.92 32.16 1.32
CA ILE A 53 -9.76 31.02 2.24
C ILE A 53 -8.64 30.10 1.75
N PHE A 54 -8.63 29.76 0.46
CA PHE A 54 -7.62 28.86 -0.11
C PHE A 54 -6.21 29.46 -0.02
N GLU A 55 -6.06 30.73 -0.40
CA GLU A 55 -4.78 31.45 -0.31
C GLU A 55 -4.30 31.52 1.15
N SER A 56 -5.19 31.84 2.09
CA SER A 56 -4.88 31.83 3.52
C SER A 56 -4.44 30.46 4.02
N ASN A 57 -5.12 29.39 3.63
CA ASN A 57 -4.77 28.02 4.00
C ASN A 57 -3.40 27.62 3.44
N ILE A 58 -3.12 27.96 2.18
CA ILE A 58 -1.80 27.72 1.55
C ILE A 58 -0.69 28.47 2.30
N ILE A 59 -0.90 29.75 2.65
CA ILE A 59 0.06 30.54 3.45
C ILE A 59 0.28 29.90 4.81
N THR A 60 -0.79 29.46 5.47
CA THR A 60 -0.76 28.88 6.83
C THR A 60 0.01 27.56 6.87
N THR A 61 0.11 26.82 5.77
CA THR A 61 0.97 25.62 5.70
C THR A 61 2.45 25.93 5.94
N ASN A 62 2.88 27.18 5.74
CA ASN A 62 4.24 27.66 5.91
C ASN A 62 5.28 26.90 5.05
N TYR A 63 4.84 26.12 4.07
CA TYR A 63 5.70 25.31 3.21
C TYR A 63 6.28 26.11 2.04
N PHE A 64 5.49 27.05 1.50
CA PHE A 64 5.86 27.85 0.34
C PHE A 64 6.32 29.26 0.70
N LEU A 65 7.20 29.83 -0.12
CA LEU A 65 7.40 31.27 -0.19
C LEU A 65 6.49 31.84 -1.29
N ILE A 66 5.36 32.45 -0.91
CA ILE A 66 4.39 33.00 -1.87
C ILE A 66 4.98 34.24 -2.55
N LYS A 67 4.93 34.26 -3.87
CA LYS A 67 5.37 35.40 -4.67
C LYS A 67 4.38 36.54 -4.59
N ASP A 68 4.93 37.75 -4.63
CA ASP A 68 4.18 38.98 -4.59
C ASP A 68 3.21 39.10 -5.78
N ARG A 69 2.00 39.59 -5.47
CA ARG A 69 0.90 39.72 -6.43
C ARG A 69 1.17 40.81 -7.46
N ASP A 70 1.86 41.90 -7.07
CA ASP A 70 2.15 43.00 -7.98
C ASP A 70 3.10 42.55 -9.10
N SER A 71 4.03 41.66 -8.79
CA SER A 71 4.93 41.04 -9.78
C SER A 71 4.17 40.24 -10.84
N VAL A 72 3.11 39.53 -10.44
CA VAL A 72 2.24 38.76 -11.35
C VAL A 72 1.36 39.70 -12.19
N LEU A 73 0.80 40.75 -11.58
CA LEU A 73 -0.01 41.75 -12.27
C LEU A 73 0.80 42.58 -13.28
N ALA A 74 2.05 42.90 -12.94
CA ALA A 74 2.96 43.59 -13.85
C ALA A 74 3.24 42.75 -15.10
N TRP A 75 3.41 41.43 -14.95
CA TRP A 75 3.60 40.52 -16.08
C TRP A 75 2.37 40.46 -17.00
N PHE A 76 1.16 40.39 -16.43
CA PHE A 76 -0.07 40.46 -17.24
C PHE A 76 -0.21 41.80 -17.96
N SER A 77 0.13 42.89 -17.29
CA SER A 77 0.08 44.24 -17.89
C SER A 77 1.08 44.39 -19.05
N GLN A 78 2.23 43.72 -18.98
CA GLN A 78 3.25 43.73 -20.03
C GLN A 78 2.92 42.83 -21.23
N THR A 79 2.30 41.68 -20.98
CA THR A 79 2.00 40.68 -22.02
C THR A 79 0.63 40.87 -22.67
N GLY A 80 -0.31 41.53 -21.99
CA GLY A 80 -1.69 41.68 -22.45
C GLY A 80 -2.51 40.38 -22.44
N LEU A 81 -1.98 39.31 -21.82
CA LEU A 81 -2.64 38.01 -21.75
C LEU A 81 -3.79 38.02 -20.74
N ASP A 82 -4.88 37.32 -21.08
CA ASP A 82 -6.01 37.11 -20.18
C ASP A 82 -5.67 36.01 -19.15
N PRO A 83 -5.69 36.30 -17.84
CA PRO A 83 -5.44 35.32 -16.79
C PRO A 83 -6.34 34.08 -16.87
N LYS A 84 -7.51 34.17 -17.50
CA LYS A 84 -8.47 33.06 -17.67
C LYS A 84 -8.12 32.10 -18.81
N LYS A 85 -7.22 32.48 -19.72
CA LYS A 85 -6.95 31.77 -20.98
C LYS A 85 -5.49 31.41 -21.17
N LEU A 86 -4.75 31.25 -20.08
CA LEU A 86 -3.33 30.92 -20.17
C LEU A 86 -3.11 29.50 -20.71
N THR A 87 -2.21 29.40 -21.68
CA THR A 87 -1.66 28.13 -22.14
C THR A 87 -0.62 27.60 -21.15
N ALA A 88 -0.20 26.34 -21.32
CA ALA A 88 0.88 25.78 -20.50
C ALA A 88 2.20 26.57 -20.66
N ASP A 89 2.49 27.05 -21.87
CA ASP A 89 3.69 27.85 -22.16
C ASP A 89 3.63 29.23 -21.48
N ASP A 90 2.45 29.86 -21.44
CA ASP A 90 2.24 31.13 -20.74
C ASP A 90 2.50 30.98 -19.24
N ILE A 91 2.02 29.88 -18.63
CA ILE A 91 2.23 29.58 -17.21
C ILE A 91 3.73 29.39 -16.91
N ILE A 92 4.46 28.68 -17.77
CA ILE A 92 5.91 28.48 -17.62
C ILE A 92 6.65 29.81 -17.74
N ASN A 93 6.27 30.65 -18.70
CA ASN A 93 6.89 31.96 -18.93
C ASN A 93 6.64 32.92 -17.77
N LEU A 94 5.43 32.94 -17.23
CA LEU A 94 5.09 33.67 -16.00
C LEU A 94 5.98 33.21 -14.84
N ALA A 95 6.04 31.90 -14.60
CA ALA A 95 6.81 31.34 -13.50
C ALA A 95 8.30 31.68 -13.58
N LYS A 96 8.90 31.57 -14.78
CA LYS A 96 10.30 31.95 -15.02
C LYS A 96 10.54 33.44 -14.79
N THR A 97 9.64 34.30 -15.24
CA THR A 97 9.78 35.76 -15.13
C THR A 97 9.72 36.21 -13.66
N VAL A 98 8.77 35.65 -12.90
CA VAL A 98 8.57 35.97 -11.48
C VAL A 98 9.49 35.12 -10.57
N LYS A 99 10.32 34.24 -11.15
CA LYS A 99 11.22 33.31 -10.47
C LYS A 99 10.51 32.44 -9.43
N ALA A 100 9.39 31.85 -9.84
CA ALA A 100 8.59 30.92 -9.05
C ALA A 100 8.88 29.47 -9.46
N ASP A 101 8.91 28.56 -8.49
CA ASP A 101 9.11 27.13 -8.73
C ASP A 101 7.81 26.43 -9.15
N PHE A 102 6.66 26.93 -8.64
CA PHE A 102 5.34 26.37 -8.92
C PHE A 102 4.30 27.48 -9.19
N VAL A 103 3.28 27.13 -9.96
CA VAL A 103 2.10 27.96 -10.20
C VAL A 103 0.85 27.14 -9.94
N ILE A 104 -0.07 27.65 -9.11
CA ILE A 104 -1.41 27.11 -8.95
C ILE A 104 -2.36 27.92 -9.83
N THR A 105 -3.07 27.23 -10.71
CA THR A 105 -4.20 27.74 -11.49
C THR A 105 -5.43 26.88 -11.23
N GLY A 106 -6.60 27.27 -11.72
CA GLY A 106 -7.77 26.40 -11.65
C GLY A 106 -9.10 27.10 -11.91
N THR A 107 -10.16 26.31 -11.87
CA THR A 107 -11.53 26.79 -12.05
C THR A 107 -12.39 26.42 -10.85
N LEU A 108 -13.42 27.24 -10.61
CA LEU A 108 -14.49 26.97 -9.67
C LEU A 108 -15.78 26.78 -10.47
N THR A 109 -16.43 25.63 -10.32
CA THR A 109 -17.70 25.35 -10.99
C THR A 109 -18.79 25.06 -9.97
N ARG A 110 -20.02 25.44 -10.31
CA ARG A 110 -21.20 25.09 -9.51
C ARG A 110 -21.86 23.85 -10.11
N THR A 111 -21.82 22.74 -9.39
CA THR A 111 -22.34 21.44 -9.86
C THR A 111 -23.76 21.13 -9.36
N GLY A 112 -24.29 21.93 -8.44
CA GLY A 112 -25.66 21.82 -7.93
C GLY A 112 -26.09 23.00 -7.05
N SER A 113 -27.24 22.89 -6.38
CA SER A 113 -27.66 23.91 -5.42
C SER A 113 -26.78 23.88 -4.18
N GLY A 114 -25.90 24.87 -4.01
CA GLY A 114 -25.00 24.96 -2.85
C GLY A 114 -23.81 23.99 -2.87
N ILE A 115 -23.54 23.34 -4.01
CA ILE A 115 -22.40 22.45 -4.22
C ILE A 115 -21.44 23.06 -5.23
N TYR A 116 -20.18 23.15 -4.84
CA TYR A 116 -19.10 23.76 -5.60
C TYR A 116 -17.97 22.76 -5.82
N THR A 117 -17.30 22.84 -6.96
CA THR A 117 -16.15 22.02 -7.31
C THR A 117 -14.98 22.92 -7.69
N VAL A 118 -13.87 22.82 -6.95
CA VAL A 118 -12.60 23.44 -7.31
C VAL A 118 -11.79 22.44 -8.12
N ASN A 119 -11.33 22.86 -9.30
CA ASN A 119 -10.42 22.10 -10.16
C ASN A 119 -9.05 22.80 -10.15
N PRO A 120 -8.20 22.54 -9.14
CA PRO A 120 -6.88 23.15 -9.07
C PRO A 120 -5.94 22.44 -10.06
N ARG A 121 -4.94 23.16 -10.54
CA ARG A 121 -3.83 22.65 -11.36
C ARG A 121 -2.55 23.28 -10.83
N VAL A 122 -1.64 22.44 -10.35
CA VAL A 122 -0.33 22.86 -9.86
C VAL A 122 0.70 22.47 -10.90
N THR A 123 1.38 23.45 -11.49
CA THR A 123 2.38 23.24 -12.54
C THR A 123 3.76 23.60 -12.01
N ALA A 124 4.76 22.75 -12.27
CA ALA A 124 6.14 23.06 -11.95
C ALA A 124 6.80 23.84 -13.10
N ALA A 125 7.47 24.93 -12.75
CA ALA A 125 8.02 25.90 -13.70
C ALA A 125 9.18 25.36 -14.56
N ASP A 126 9.87 24.34 -14.05
CA ASP A 126 11.06 23.75 -14.63
C ASP A 126 10.76 22.81 -15.81
N THR A 127 9.72 21.99 -15.69
CA THR A 127 9.34 20.98 -16.69
C THR A 127 8.02 21.26 -17.36
N GLY A 128 7.22 22.21 -16.84
CA GLY A 128 5.84 22.41 -17.29
C GLY A 128 4.89 21.29 -16.91
N ARG A 129 5.36 20.25 -16.18
CA ARG A 129 4.52 19.13 -15.78
C ARG A 129 3.61 19.49 -14.62
N GLU A 130 2.39 18.98 -14.71
CA GLU A 130 1.40 19.03 -13.65
C GLU A 130 1.83 18.14 -12.47
N VAL A 131 1.79 18.71 -11.26
CA VAL A 131 2.15 18.07 -9.98
C VAL A 131 0.89 17.63 -9.24
N TYR A 132 -0.21 18.35 -9.42
CA TYR A 132 -1.50 18.05 -8.79
C TYR A 132 -2.65 18.62 -9.62
N SER A 133 -3.71 17.83 -9.81
CA SER A 133 -4.93 18.25 -10.53
C SER A 133 -6.24 17.64 -10.05
N LYS A 134 -6.25 17.06 -8.85
CA LYS A 134 -7.45 16.36 -8.37
C LYS A 134 -8.53 17.36 -7.96
N PRO A 135 -9.75 17.25 -8.51
CA PRO A 135 -10.85 18.14 -8.17
C PRO A 135 -11.36 17.86 -6.75
N VAL A 136 -11.89 18.89 -6.09
CA VAL A 136 -12.49 18.79 -4.76
C VAL A 136 -13.88 19.40 -4.81
N THR A 137 -14.88 18.59 -4.49
CA THR A 137 -16.29 18.99 -4.44
C THR A 137 -16.74 19.13 -2.99
N PHE A 138 -17.42 20.23 -2.66
CA PHE A 138 -17.89 20.53 -1.30
C PHE A 138 -19.20 21.31 -1.31
N SER A 139 -19.97 21.18 -0.23
CA SER A 139 -21.09 22.07 0.06
C SER A 139 -20.59 23.35 0.74
N ALA A 140 -21.43 24.39 0.78
CA ALA A 140 -21.12 25.64 1.48
C ALA A 140 -20.69 25.41 2.95
N ASP A 141 -21.36 24.49 3.66
CA ASP A 141 -21.07 24.18 5.07
C ASP A 141 -19.73 23.45 5.28
N ALA A 142 -19.20 22.80 4.24
CA ALA A 142 -17.93 22.07 4.27
C ALA A 142 -16.75 22.85 3.64
N LEU A 143 -16.98 24.09 3.21
CA LEU A 143 -16.03 24.92 2.46
C LEU A 143 -14.64 25.03 3.14
N LEU A 144 -14.62 25.41 4.43
CA LEU A 144 -13.37 25.65 5.16
C LEU A 144 -12.49 24.38 5.21
N LYS A 145 -13.07 23.27 5.67
CA LYS A 145 -12.38 21.99 5.79
C LYS A 145 -11.92 21.46 4.43
N ALA A 146 -12.76 21.57 3.39
CA ALA A 146 -12.42 21.09 2.06
C ALA A 146 -11.24 21.84 1.44
N LEU A 147 -11.17 23.17 1.63
CA LEU A 147 -10.05 23.98 1.14
C LEU A 147 -8.77 23.79 1.97
N GLU A 148 -8.90 23.53 3.28
CA GLU A 148 -7.77 23.15 4.13
C GLU A 148 -7.16 21.80 3.69
N ASP A 149 -8.02 20.78 3.52
CA ASP A 149 -7.62 19.47 3.01
C ASP A 149 -6.98 19.58 1.61
N LEU A 150 -7.51 20.44 0.76
CA LEU A 150 -6.95 20.69 -0.57
C LEU A 150 -5.54 21.31 -0.48
N ALA A 151 -5.36 22.33 0.35
CA ALA A 151 -4.05 22.95 0.57
C ALA A 151 -3.03 21.93 1.10
N ALA A 152 -3.40 21.09 2.06
CA ALA A 152 -2.56 20.02 2.60
C ALA A 152 -2.17 18.99 1.52
N LYS A 153 -3.12 18.57 0.67
CA LYS A 153 -2.85 17.65 -0.44
C LYS A 153 -1.89 18.24 -1.47
N ILE A 154 -2.02 19.52 -1.77
CA ILE A 154 -1.10 20.24 -2.68
C ILE A 154 0.31 20.28 -2.07
N VAL A 155 0.45 20.59 -0.77
CA VAL A 155 1.76 20.55 -0.09
C VAL A 155 2.37 19.16 -0.18
N VAL A 156 1.62 18.09 0.09
CA VAL A 156 2.14 16.72 -0.02
C VAL A 156 2.61 16.41 -1.45
N ALA A 157 1.81 16.78 -2.45
CA ALA A 157 2.15 16.53 -3.86
C ALA A 157 3.40 17.30 -4.30
N VAL A 158 3.54 18.56 -3.89
CA VAL A 158 4.75 19.34 -4.20
C VAL A 158 5.95 18.79 -3.43
N ARG A 159 5.78 18.45 -2.15
CA ARG A 159 6.83 17.89 -1.30
C ARG A 159 7.41 16.60 -1.84
N GLN A 160 6.56 15.72 -2.37
CA GLN A 160 7.00 14.48 -3.04
C GLN A 160 7.92 14.74 -4.24
N ARG A 161 7.87 15.94 -4.82
CA ARG A 161 8.67 16.33 -5.98
C ARG A 161 9.90 17.17 -5.61
N THR A 162 9.83 17.98 -4.56
CA THR A 162 10.92 18.87 -4.14
C THR A 162 11.85 18.25 -3.10
N ASP A 163 11.38 17.28 -2.31
CA ASP A 163 12.19 16.59 -1.31
C ASP A 163 12.78 15.29 -1.89
N VAL A 164 13.34 15.36 -3.11
CA VAL A 164 14.09 14.21 -3.64
C VAL A 164 15.33 14.03 -2.77
N THR A 165 15.55 12.82 -2.28
CA THR A 165 16.72 12.48 -1.44
C THR A 165 17.61 11.47 -2.15
N LEU A 166 18.91 11.44 -1.81
CA LEU A 166 19.81 10.39 -2.29
C LEU A 166 19.32 8.98 -1.89
N ALA A 167 18.61 8.84 -0.76
CA ALA A 167 18.00 7.58 -0.35
C ALA A 167 16.93 7.07 -1.33
N GLN A 168 16.19 7.97 -1.98
CA GLN A 168 15.24 7.58 -3.04
C GLN A 168 15.96 7.20 -4.32
N VAL A 169 17.05 7.89 -4.68
CA VAL A 169 17.91 7.49 -5.80
C VAL A 169 18.50 6.11 -5.54
N ASP A 170 18.98 5.84 -4.31
CA ASP A 170 19.44 4.52 -3.87
C ASP A 170 18.36 3.45 -4.01
N ALA A 171 17.14 3.72 -3.56
CA ALA A 171 16.03 2.78 -3.68
C ALA A 171 15.73 2.43 -5.15
N LEU A 172 15.75 3.43 -6.05
CA LEU A 172 15.56 3.23 -7.48
C LEU A 172 16.70 2.42 -8.11
N ILE A 173 17.94 2.67 -7.70
CA ILE A 173 19.12 1.87 -8.07
C ILE A 173 18.96 0.41 -7.61
N GLN A 174 18.48 0.18 -6.38
CA GLN A 174 18.31 -1.16 -5.82
C GLN A 174 17.28 -1.98 -6.60
N ILE A 175 16.17 -1.37 -7.03
CA ILE A 175 15.17 -2.02 -7.89
C ILE A 175 15.54 -2.00 -9.38
N LYS A 176 16.71 -1.43 -9.73
CA LYS A 176 17.24 -1.32 -11.10
C LYS A 176 16.37 -0.49 -12.05
N ASP A 177 15.62 0.48 -11.54
CA ASP A 177 14.92 1.47 -12.37
C ASP A 177 15.86 2.64 -12.70
N TRP A 178 16.79 2.37 -13.62
CA TRP A 178 17.90 3.27 -13.94
C TRP A 178 17.46 4.62 -14.52
N GLN A 179 16.39 4.62 -15.33
CA GLN A 179 15.91 5.86 -15.96
C GLN A 179 15.25 6.77 -14.94
N SER A 180 14.43 6.21 -14.04
CA SER A 180 13.87 6.98 -12.93
C SER A 180 14.97 7.45 -11.97
N ALA A 181 15.95 6.59 -11.66
CA ALA A 181 17.09 6.97 -10.83
C ALA A 181 17.87 8.16 -11.41
N LEU A 182 18.13 8.15 -12.73
CA LEU A 182 18.79 9.27 -13.41
C LEU A 182 17.98 10.56 -13.28
N ASN A 183 16.68 10.50 -13.59
CA ASN A 183 15.80 11.67 -13.52
C ASN A 183 15.76 12.25 -12.10
N TYR A 184 15.68 11.39 -11.07
CA TYR A 184 15.68 11.82 -9.67
C TYR A 184 17.02 12.41 -9.24
N LEU A 185 18.14 11.82 -9.70
CA LEU A 185 19.47 12.35 -9.44
C LEU A 185 19.66 13.74 -10.07
N GLU A 186 19.18 13.96 -11.30
CA GLU A 186 19.23 15.27 -11.96
C GLU A 186 18.39 16.32 -11.21
N ILE A 187 17.22 15.94 -10.69
CA ILE A 187 16.41 16.81 -9.82
C ILE A 187 17.19 17.14 -8.55
N TYR A 188 17.79 16.14 -7.90
CA TYR A 188 18.56 16.32 -6.67
C TYR A 188 19.75 17.27 -6.87
N GLU A 189 20.57 17.06 -7.89
CA GLU A 189 21.75 17.90 -8.19
C GLU A 189 21.36 19.35 -8.50
N ARG A 190 20.21 19.57 -9.14
CA ARG A 190 19.71 20.92 -9.39
C ARG A 190 19.30 21.64 -8.10
N ILE A 191 18.78 20.90 -7.12
CA ILE A 191 18.40 21.44 -5.81
C ILE A 191 19.64 21.61 -4.91
N HIS A 192 20.62 20.71 -5.05
CA HIS A 192 21.85 20.67 -4.25
C HIS A 192 23.10 20.77 -5.13
N PRO A 193 23.36 21.92 -5.79
CA PRO A 193 24.46 22.06 -6.76
C PRO A 193 25.84 21.86 -6.14
N ASP A 194 25.99 22.14 -4.83
CA ASP A 194 27.26 22.01 -4.10
C ASP A 194 27.59 20.55 -3.75
N ASP A 195 26.64 19.61 -3.87
CA ASP A 195 26.81 18.20 -3.50
C ASP A 195 27.32 17.32 -4.67
N THR A 196 27.86 17.93 -5.73
CA THR A 196 28.37 17.25 -6.94
C THR A 196 29.34 16.10 -6.66
N GLN A 197 30.17 16.21 -5.61
CA GLN A 197 31.08 15.12 -5.23
C GLN A 197 30.35 13.89 -4.66
N LYS A 198 29.20 14.08 -4.01
CA LYS A 198 28.37 12.96 -3.50
C LYS A 198 27.59 12.31 -4.64
N THR A 199 27.12 13.09 -5.60
CA THR A 199 26.28 12.60 -6.70
C THR A 199 27.09 11.94 -7.82
N SER A 200 28.39 12.22 -7.94
CA SER A 200 29.25 11.62 -8.97
C SER A 200 29.30 10.09 -8.90
N ALA A 201 29.28 9.51 -7.70
CA ALA A 201 29.25 8.06 -7.50
C ALA A 201 27.94 7.45 -8.04
N TYR A 202 26.80 8.05 -7.71
CA TYR A 202 25.49 7.64 -8.21
C TYR A 202 25.42 7.74 -9.74
N ARG A 203 25.86 8.88 -10.28
CA ARG A 203 25.89 9.13 -11.73
C ARG A 203 26.72 8.09 -12.45
N SER A 204 27.90 7.75 -11.94
CA SER A 204 28.75 6.71 -12.52
C SER A 204 28.08 5.35 -12.53
N ILE A 205 27.42 4.94 -11.43
CA ILE A 205 26.69 3.65 -11.35
C ILE A 205 25.53 3.62 -12.36
N ILE A 206 24.72 4.68 -12.40
CA ILE A 206 23.55 4.76 -13.27
C ILE A 206 23.97 4.79 -14.75
N TYR A 207 24.98 5.60 -15.11
CA TYR A 207 25.47 5.69 -16.48
C TYR A 207 26.08 4.38 -16.96
N LYS A 208 26.84 3.69 -16.10
CA LYS A 208 27.34 2.36 -16.40
C LYS A 208 26.20 1.38 -16.69
N ALA A 209 25.18 1.32 -15.83
CA ALA A 209 24.05 0.42 -16.01
C ALA A 209 23.23 0.73 -17.29
N LEU A 210 22.94 2.01 -17.55
CA LEU A 210 22.26 2.44 -18.77
C LEU A 210 23.11 2.18 -20.03
N GLY A 211 24.42 2.37 -19.95
CA GLY A 211 25.37 2.05 -21.00
C GLY A 211 25.38 0.55 -21.32
N GLU A 212 25.44 -0.30 -20.29
CA GLU A 212 25.39 -1.76 -20.42
C GLU A 212 24.06 -2.23 -21.03
N GLN A 213 22.94 -1.65 -20.61
CA GLN A 213 21.63 -1.93 -21.18
C GLN A 213 21.56 -1.53 -22.66
N ALA A 214 21.96 -0.30 -23.00
CA ALA A 214 21.97 0.18 -24.38
C ALA A 214 22.92 -0.65 -25.27
N PHE A 215 24.06 -1.10 -24.73
CA PHE A 215 24.97 -2.00 -25.42
C PHE A 215 24.37 -3.39 -25.67
N ALA A 216 23.65 -3.95 -24.70
CA ALA A 216 22.94 -5.21 -24.88
C ALA A 216 21.83 -5.09 -25.92
N ASP A 217 21.10 -3.98 -25.94
CA ASP A 217 20.09 -3.69 -26.96
C ASP A 217 20.72 -3.50 -28.36
N ALA A 218 21.89 -2.87 -28.44
CA ALA A 218 22.65 -2.76 -29.69
C ALA A 218 23.08 -4.13 -30.24
N LYS A 219 23.56 -5.03 -29.37
CA LYS A 219 23.87 -6.42 -29.74
C LYS A 219 22.65 -7.17 -30.26
N ARG A 220 21.56 -7.12 -29.50
CA ARG A 220 20.30 -7.76 -29.91
C ARG A 220 19.80 -7.22 -31.24
N ALA A 221 19.88 -5.92 -31.45
CA ALA A 221 19.51 -5.29 -32.71
C ALA A 221 20.40 -5.74 -33.87
N LEU A 222 21.72 -5.83 -33.66
CA LEU A 222 22.67 -6.32 -34.68
C LEU A 222 22.42 -7.80 -35.02
N ASP A 223 22.21 -8.66 -34.02
CA ASP A 223 21.88 -10.09 -34.22
C ASP A 223 20.58 -10.27 -35.02
N LEU A 224 19.67 -9.30 -34.91
CA LEU A 224 18.43 -9.20 -35.67
C LEU A 224 18.58 -8.39 -36.96
N SER A 225 19.79 -8.05 -37.41
CA SER A 225 20.05 -7.24 -38.61
C SER A 225 19.32 -5.89 -38.64
N LEU A 226 18.96 -5.34 -37.48
CA LEU A 226 18.32 -4.04 -37.31
C LEU A 226 19.39 -2.95 -37.19
N PHE A 227 20.13 -2.69 -38.27
CA PHE A 227 21.35 -1.89 -38.21
C PHE A 227 21.12 -0.46 -37.69
N GLU A 228 20.08 0.25 -38.11
CA GLU A 228 19.82 1.61 -37.59
C GLU A 228 19.49 1.60 -36.09
N SER A 229 18.72 0.61 -35.62
CA SER A 229 18.46 0.43 -34.19
C SER A 229 19.75 0.10 -33.43
N ALA A 230 20.61 -0.75 -33.99
CA ALA A 230 21.90 -1.09 -33.39
C ALA A 230 22.81 0.15 -33.28
N ARG A 231 22.86 0.98 -34.34
CA ARG A 231 23.61 2.25 -34.39
C ARG A 231 23.11 3.26 -33.37
N ASN A 232 21.79 3.44 -33.26
CA ASN A 232 21.19 4.34 -32.28
C ASN A 232 21.48 3.88 -30.84
N SER A 233 21.31 2.58 -30.56
CA SER A 233 21.54 2.01 -29.23
C SER A 233 23.02 2.04 -28.83
N ILE A 234 23.96 1.74 -29.75
CA ILE A 234 25.39 1.85 -29.45
C ILE A 234 25.82 3.31 -29.27
N GLY A 235 25.21 4.24 -30.01
CA GLY A 235 25.39 5.68 -29.81
C GLY A 235 24.91 6.14 -28.43
N LEU A 236 23.79 5.61 -27.93
CA LEU A 236 23.34 5.85 -26.55
C LEU A 236 24.30 5.25 -25.51
N ALA A 237 24.82 4.04 -25.75
CA ALA A 237 25.80 3.43 -24.86
C ALA A 237 27.08 4.29 -24.76
N LEU A 238 27.60 4.76 -25.90
CA LEU A 238 28.74 5.69 -25.97
C LEU A 238 28.42 7.07 -25.39
N LYS A 239 27.15 7.52 -25.42
CA LYS A 239 26.75 8.76 -24.75
C LYS A 239 26.89 8.65 -23.23
N TYR A 240 26.56 7.50 -22.65
CA TYR A 240 26.69 7.26 -21.21
C TYR A 240 28.12 6.92 -20.78
N GLU A 241 28.85 6.17 -21.60
CA GLU A 241 30.27 5.82 -21.36
C GLU A 241 31.15 6.10 -22.60
N PRO A 242 31.53 7.37 -22.85
CA PRO A 242 32.28 7.77 -24.05
C PRO A 242 33.63 7.07 -24.22
N ASP A 243 34.30 6.75 -23.11
CA ASP A 243 35.64 6.17 -23.09
C ASP A 243 35.66 4.64 -23.04
N ASN A 244 34.49 3.99 -23.13
CA ASN A 244 34.42 2.53 -23.14
C ASN A 244 34.91 1.95 -24.49
N ILE A 245 36.12 1.40 -24.47
CA ILE A 245 36.78 0.81 -25.66
C ILE A 245 35.90 -0.26 -26.31
N LYS A 246 35.24 -1.12 -25.52
CA LYS A 246 34.38 -2.19 -26.06
C LYS A 246 33.19 -1.65 -26.84
N TYR A 247 32.63 -0.52 -26.40
CA TYR A 247 31.49 0.10 -27.10
C TYR A 247 31.94 0.73 -28.42
N ARG A 248 33.14 1.33 -28.47
CA ARG A 248 33.72 1.86 -29.72
C ARG A 248 34.00 0.74 -30.71
N GLU A 249 34.69 -0.33 -30.29
CA GLU A 249 34.96 -1.49 -31.16
C GLU A 249 33.68 -2.12 -31.71
N PHE A 250 32.62 -2.22 -30.88
CA PHE A 250 31.35 -2.73 -31.34
C PHE A 250 30.61 -1.76 -32.27
N SER A 251 30.73 -0.45 -32.04
CA SER A 251 30.21 0.57 -32.96
C SER A 251 30.86 0.44 -34.34
N ASP A 252 32.18 0.24 -34.40
CA ASP A 252 32.90 0.00 -35.65
C ASP A 252 32.43 -1.28 -36.35
N LEU A 253 32.17 -2.35 -35.59
CA LEU A 253 31.59 -3.58 -36.12
C LEU A 253 30.18 -3.35 -36.70
N VAL A 254 29.32 -2.60 -36.00
CA VAL A 254 27.97 -2.25 -36.48
C VAL A 254 28.06 -1.48 -37.79
N GLU A 255 28.94 -0.48 -37.89
CA GLU A 255 29.15 0.30 -39.11
C GLU A 255 29.73 -0.54 -40.26
N GLN A 256 30.65 -1.46 -39.96
CA GLN A 256 31.20 -2.39 -40.94
C GLN A 256 30.10 -3.31 -41.50
N GLN A 257 29.28 -3.92 -40.65
CA GLN A 257 28.18 -4.78 -41.11
C GLN A 257 27.10 -4.00 -41.84
N TYR A 258 26.79 -2.79 -41.38
CA TYR A 258 25.85 -1.90 -42.06
C TYR A 258 26.34 -1.52 -43.46
N SER A 259 27.62 -1.22 -43.60
CA SER A 259 28.25 -0.95 -44.90
C SER A 259 28.24 -2.16 -45.82
N ALA A 260 28.49 -3.36 -45.28
CA ALA A 260 28.39 -4.61 -46.05
C ALA A 260 26.96 -4.90 -46.51
N MET A 261 25.96 -4.68 -45.66
CA MET A 261 24.55 -4.76 -46.03
C MET A 261 24.21 -3.78 -47.15
N ARG A 262 24.75 -2.55 -47.13
CA ARG A 262 24.54 -1.57 -48.20
C ARG A 262 25.11 -1.98 -49.56
N GLN A 263 26.08 -2.91 -49.58
CA GLN A 263 26.64 -3.48 -50.80
C GLN A 263 25.85 -4.69 -51.32
N GLN A 264 24.91 -5.23 -50.54
CA GLN A 264 24.08 -6.35 -50.98
C GLN A 264 23.15 -5.92 -52.12
N THR A 265 22.96 -6.81 -53.09
CA THR A 265 22.02 -6.56 -54.16
C THR A 265 20.59 -6.71 -53.64
N GLU A 266 19.64 -6.09 -54.33
CA GLU A 266 18.22 -6.25 -54.01
C GLU A 266 17.78 -7.73 -53.99
N ALA A 267 18.36 -8.56 -54.86
CA ALA A 267 18.08 -10.00 -54.91
C ALA A 267 18.55 -10.73 -53.64
N ASP A 268 19.71 -10.35 -53.09
CA ASP A 268 20.23 -10.91 -51.85
C ASP A 268 19.32 -10.58 -50.66
N ILE A 269 18.80 -9.34 -50.63
CA ILE A 269 17.88 -8.89 -49.58
C ILE A 269 16.55 -9.66 -49.66
N PHE A 270 16.00 -9.91 -50.85
CA PHE A 270 14.80 -10.73 -50.98
C PHE A 270 15.01 -12.19 -50.55
N LYS A 271 16.16 -12.79 -50.89
CA LYS A 271 16.51 -14.12 -50.36
C LYS A 271 16.56 -14.10 -48.84
N LYS A 272 17.07 -13.02 -48.24
CA LYS A 272 17.09 -12.87 -46.78
C LYS A 272 15.69 -12.71 -46.20
N LEU A 273 14.80 -11.96 -46.84
CA LEU A 273 13.40 -11.83 -46.44
C LEU A 273 12.68 -13.19 -46.42
N ASP A 274 12.96 -14.07 -47.38
CA ASP A 274 12.43 -15.44 -47.37
C ASP A 274 12.92 -16.26 -46.17
N GLU A 275 14.21 -16.17 -45.83
CA GLU A 275 14.76 -16.82 -44.64
C GLU A 275 14.11 -16.30 -43.35
N LEU A 276 13.94 -14.98 -43.24
CA LEU A 276 13.33 -14.34 -42.07
C LEU A 276 11.85 -14.70 -41.94
N ARG A 277 11.14 -14.83 -43.07
CA ARG A 277 9.75 -15.30 -43.12
C ARG A 277 9.62 -16.71 -42.52
N ILE A 278 10.52 -17.62 -42.90
CA ILE A 278 10.54 -18.99 -42.37
C ILE A 278 10.88 -19.03 -40.87
N ARG A 279 11.75 -18.13 -40.42
CA ARG A 279 12.15 -18.02 -39.00
C ARG A 279 11.19 -17.17 -38.15
N GLU A 280 10.10 -16.68 -38.74
CA GLU A 280 9.14 -15.78 -38.09
C GLU A 280 9.78 -14.49 -37.51
N GLN A 281 10.84 -13.99 -38.13
CA GLN A 281 11.56 -12.78 -37.73
C GLN A 281 10.96 -11.54 -38.43
N TRP A 282 9.71 -11.24 -38.10
CA TRP A 282 8.90 -10.20 -38.77
C TRP A 282 9.49 -8.80 -38.62
N GLU A 283 10.08 -8.48 -37.46
CA GLU A 283 10.54 -7.11 -37.19
C GLU A 283 11.81 -6.80 -38.01
N THR A 284 12.69 -7.80 -38.11
CA THR A 284 13.87 -7.73 -38.98
C THR A 284 13.49 -7.56 -40.44
N GLY A 285 12.49 -8.30 -40.92
CA GLY A 285 12.08 -8.16 -42.31
C GLY A 285 11.44 -6.81 -42.62
N LEU A 286 10.65 -6.25 -41.69
CA LEU A 286 10.11 -4.89 -41.84
C LEU A 286 11.22 -3.83 -41.95
N ALA A 287 12.30 -3.96 -41.17
CA ALA A 287 13.45 -3.06 -41.28
C ALA A 287 14.19 -3.20 -42.62
N LEU A 288 14.37 -4.42 -43.13
CA LEU A 288 14.96 -4.63 -44.46
C LEU A 288 14.07 -4.07 -45.58
N LEU A 289 12.74 -4.17 -45.44
CA LEU A 289 11.80 -3.58 -46.39
C LEU A 289 11.86 -2.05 -46.36
N GLN A 290 11.93 -1.45 -45.16
CA GLN A 290 12.10 -0.01 -45.01
C GLN A 290 13.44 0.46 -45.62
N TYR A 291 14.49 -0.34 -45.48
CA TYR A 291 15.77 -0.08 -46.15
C TYR A 291 15.61 -0.05 -47.68
N LEU A 292 14.98 -1.08 -48.29
CA LEU A 292 14.72 -1.12 -49.73
C LEU A 292 13.90 0.09 -50.23
N GLU A 293 12.89 0.49 -49.47
CA GLU A 293 12.10 1.70 -49.75
C GLU A 293 12.96 2.97 -49.69
N SER A 294 13.84 3.08 -48.68
CA SER A 294 14.73 4.24 -48.51
C SER A 294 15.79 4.38 -49.61
N THR A 295 16.22 3.25 -50.20
CA THR A 295 17.12 3.24 -51.36
C THR A 295 16.40 3.54 -52.68
N GLY A 296 15.09 3.75 -52.64
CA GLY A 296 14.27 4.07 -53.82
C GLY A 296 13.91 2.85 -54.67
N SER A 297 13.97 1.62 -54.13
CA SER A 297 13.54 0.43 -54.87
C SER A 297 12.05 0.50 -55.16
N LYS A 298 11.66 0.12 -56.38
CA LYS A 298 10.27 0.08 -56.86
C LYS A 298 9.77 -1.33 -57.08
N ASN A 299 10.44 -2.34 -56.52
CA ASN A 299 10.07 -3.72 -56.74
C ASN A 299 8.68 -4.03 -56.17
N PRO A 300 7.74 -4.56 -56.97
CA PRO A 300 6.38 -4.82 -56.51
C PRO A 300 6.30 -5.85 -55.37
N LYS A 301 7.32 -6.69 -55.20
CA LYS A 301 7.39 -7.63 -54.06
C LYS A 301 7.44 -6.93 -52.71
N ILE A 302 7.99 -5.71 -52.64
CA ILE A 302 8.12 -4.94 -51.38
C ILE A 302 6.75 -4.79 -50.72
N ALA A 303 5.72 -4.40 -51.49
CA ALA A 303 4.37 -4.23 -50.98
C ALA A 303 3.80 -5.53 -50.38
N ALA A 304 3.99 -6.66 -51.09
CA ALA A 304 3.50 -7.97 -50.63
C ALA A 304 4.19 -8.42 -49.34
N TYR A 305 5.52 -8.35 -49.27
CA TYR A 305 6.27 -8.68 -48.05
C TYR A 305 5.92 -7.73 -46.90
N LYS A 306 5.76 -6.43 -47.17
CA LYS A 306 5.42 -5.44 -46.15
C LYS A 306 4.06 -5.69 -45.55
N GLU A 307 3.06 -6.02 -46.36
CA GLU A 307 1.74 -6.39 -45.88
C GLU A 307 1.80 -7.67 -45.02
N GLU A 308 2.45 -8.72 -45.51
CA GLU A 308 2.59 -10.00 -44.81
C GLU A 308 3.29 -9.81 -43.45
N PHE A 309 4.49 -9.22 -43.46
CA PHE A 309 5.30 -9.02 -42.26
C PHE A 309 4.59 -8.11 -41.25
N THR A 310 3.88 -7.06 -41.70
CA THR A 310 3.11 -6.18 -40.80
C THR A 310 1.98 -6.93 -40.10
N LYS A 311 1.20 -7.73 -40.85
CA LYS A 311 0.11 -8.53 -40.27
C LYS A 311 0.66 -9.54 -39.26
N ARG A 312 1.73 -10.24 -39.60
CA ARG A 312 2.33 -11.29 -38.75
C ARG A 312 3.02 -10.73 -37.51
N SER A 313 3.71 -9.59 -37.63
CA SER A 313 4.24 -8.80 -36.52
C SER A 313 3.15 -8.39 -35.52
N LYS A 314 2.05 -7.83 -36.03
CA LYS A 314 0.93 -7.38 -35.19
C LYS A 314 0.20 -8.57 -34.54
N ALA A 315 0.05 -9.68 -35.27
CA ALA A 315 -0.50 -10.93 -34.71
C ALA A 315 0.34 -11.42 -33.51
N ARG A 316 1.67 -11.40 -33.64
CA ARG A 316 2.60 -11.76 -32.56
C ARG A 316 2.48 -10.84 -31.35
N THR A 317 2.28 -9.55 -31.56
CA THR A 317 2.05 -8.59 -30.47
C THR A 317 0.80 -8.94 -29.67
N TYR A 318 -0.33 -9.16 -30.35
CA TYR A 318 -1.56 -9.61 -29.67
C TYR A 318 -1.40 -10.96 -28.98
N TYR A 319 -0.63 -11.89 -29.56
CA TYR A 319 -0.31 -13.15 -28.90
C TYR A 319 0.44 -12.96 -27.58
N MET A 320 1.45 -12.08 -27.55
CA MET A 320 2.18 -11.75 -26.31
C MET A 320 1.27 -11.07 -25.27
N GLU A 321 0.40 -10.15 -25.69
CA GLU A 321 -0.60 -9.55 -24.81
C GLU A 321 -1.57 -10.61 -24.25
N ALA A 322 -1.97 -11.58 -25.07
CA ALA A 322 -2.80 -12.70 -24.62
C ALA A 322 -2.08 -13.57 -23.59
N GLN A 323 -0.77 -13.82 -23.77
CA GLN A 323 0.05 -14.53 -22.79
C GLN A 323 0.17 -13.75 -21.48
N ASN A 324 0.38 -12.43 -21.54
CA ASN A 324 0.45 -11.59 -20.35
C ASN A 324 -0.88 -11.58 -19.58
N ASN A 325 -2.01 -11.43 -20.27
CA ASN A 325 -3.33 -11.51 -19.65
C ASN A 325 -3.60 -12.89 -19.03
N TYR A 326 -3.15 -13.97 -19.70
CA TYR A 326 -3.23 -15.32 -19.16
C TYR A 326 -2.42 -15.47 -17.86
N LEU A 327 -1.19 -14.94 -17.81
CA LEU A 327 -0.35 -14.94 -16.61
C LEU A 327 -0.92 -14.07 -15.49
N ALA A 328 -1.63 -13.00 -15.84
CA ALA A 328 -2.36 -12.15 -14.90
C ALA A 328 -3.73 -12.72 -14.49
N GLY A 329 -4.12 -13.90 -15.00
CA GLY A 329 -5.44 -14.52 -14.75
C GLY A 329 -6.64 -13.76 -15.32
N ASP A 330 -6.43 -12.74 -16.16
CA ASP A 330 -7.48 -12.14 -16.97
C ASP A 330 -7.75 -12.99 -18.22
N PHE A 331 -8.49 -14.09 -18.02
CA PHE A 331 -8.78 -15.02 -19.11
C PHE A 331 -9.65 -14.38 -20.20
N SER A 332 -10.52 -13.43 -19.86
CA SER A 332 -11.32 -12.69 -20.85
C SER A 332 -10.47 -11.83 -21.76
N GLY A 333 -9.54 -11.05 -21.20
CA GLY A 333 -8.57 -10.27 -21.96
C GLY A 333 -7.62 -11.16 -22.78
N ALA A 334 -7.26 -12.33 -22.26
CA ALA A 334 -6.45 -13.30 -22.98
C ALA A 334 -7.21 -13.89 -24.19
N VAL A 335 -8.50 -14.24 -24.05
CA VAL A 335 -9.37 -14.68 -25.17
C VAL A 335 -9.49 -13.57 -26.22
N LEU A 336 -9.78 -12.34 -25.81
CA LEU A 336 -9.91 -11.22 -26.74
C LEU A 336 -8.66 -11.02 -27.61
N ASN A 337 -7.48 -11.04 -26.99
CA ASN A 337 -6.23 -10.80 -27.69
C ASN A 337 -5.80 -11.99 -28.56
N ILE A 338 -6.04 -13.24 -28.14
CA ILE A 338 -5.71 -14.40 -28.99
C ILE A 338 -6.60 -14.45 -30.24
N GLU A 339 -7.88 -14.05 -30.15
CA GLU A 339 -8.77 -13.98 -31.31
C GLU A 339 -8.29 -12.92 -32.31
N LYS A 340 -7.85 -11.74 -31.84
CA LYS A 340 -7.23 -10.71 -32.70
C LYS A 340 -5.95 -11.19 -33.37
N ALA A 341 -5.13 -11.98 -32.67
CA ALA A 341 -3.93 -12.58 -33.24
C ALA A 341 -4.29 -13.55 -34.39
N LEU A 342 -5.32 -14.38 -34.20
CA LEU A 342 -5.80 -15.35 -35.18
C LEU A 342 -6.56 -14.71 -36.35
N GLU A 343 -7.20 -13.56 -36.17
CA GLU A 343 -7.76 -12.78 -37.28
C GLU A 343 -6.66 -12.35 -38.28
N LEU A 344 -5.47 -12.01 -37.77
CA LEU A 344 -4.32 -11.59 -38.57
C LEU A 344 -3.47 -12.77 -39.08
N TYR A 345 -3.46 -13.88 -38.34
CA TYR A 345 -2.71 -15.10 -38.69
C TYR A 345 -3.51 -16.37 -38.31
N PRO A 346 -4.53 -16.75 -39.11
CA PRO A 346 -5.47 -17.83 -38.77
C PRO A 346 -4.84 -19.22 -38.75
N ASP A 347 -3.83 -19.45 -39.59
CA ASP A 347 -3.20 -20.76 -39.77
C ASP A 347 -2.07 -21.04 -38.75
N ASN A 348 -1.86 -20.17 -37.76
CA ASN A 348 -0.80 -20.39 -36.77
C ASN A 348 -1.22 -21.44 -35.73
N GLU A 349 -0.62 -22.65 -35.83
CA GLU A 349 -0.92 -23.78 -34.95
C GLU A 349 -0.69 -23.46 -33.46
N THR A 350 0.36 -22.69 -33.15
CA THR A 350 0.68 -22.29 -31.77
C THR A 350 -0.43 -21.41 -31.18
N TYR A 351 -0.96 -20.47 -31.97
CA TYR A 351 -2.02 -19.57 -31.52
C TYR A 351 -3.34 -20.33 -31.34
N GLN A 352 -3.65 -21.24 -32.25
CA GLN A 352 -4.83 -22.11 -32.14
C GLN A 352 -4.79 -22.99 -30.88
N LYS A 353 -3.65 -23.63 -30.59
CA LYS A 353 -3.47 -24.41 -29.35
C LYS A 353 -3.64 -23.55 -28.09
N PHE A 354 -3.07 -22.36 -28.08
CA PHE A 354 -3.20 -21.44 -26.95
C PHE A 354 -4.64 -20.97 -26.76
N ARG A 355 -5.36 -20.65 -27.84
CA ARG A 355 -6.77 -20.29 -27.81
C ARG A 355 -7.63 -21.35 -27.12
N VAL A 356 -7.48 -22.62 -27.51
CA VAL A 356 -8.24 -23.74 -26.89
C VAL A 356 -8.02 -23.78 -25.38
N LYS A 357 -6.78 -23.59 -24.92
CA LYS A 357 -6.43 -23.56 -23.50
C LYS A 357 -7.10 -22.40 -22.77
N VAL A 358 -7.01 -21.19 -23.30
CA VAL A 358 -7.51 -19.97 -22.62
C VAL A 358 -9.04 -19.91 -22.61
N VAL A 359 -9.71 -20.32 -23.69
CA VAL A 359 -11.19 -20.36 -23.76
C VAL A 359 -11.77 -21.31 -22.71
N GLU A 360 -11.15 -22.48 -22.50
CA GLU A 360 -11.60 -23.42 -21.47
C GLU A 360 -11.43 -22.84 -20.05
N LEU A 361 -10.36 -22.07 -19.81
CA LEU A 361 -10.13 -21.43 -18.52
C LEU A 361 -11.08 -20.25 -18.28
N GLU A 362 -11.36 -19.43 -19.29
CA GLU A 362 -12.36 -18.36 -19.22
C GLU A 362 -13.75 -18.94 -18.88
N ARG A 363 -14.13 -20.06 -19.50
CA ARG A 363 -15.39 -20.76 -19.20
C ARG A 363 -15.46 -21.21 -17.74
N ARG A 364 -14.38 -21.77 -17.19
CA ARG A 364 -14.30 -22.20 -15.79
C ARG A 364 -14.35 -21.02 -14.83
N ASP A 365 -13.63 -19.93 -15.14
CA ASP A 365 -13.63 -18.71 -14.33
C ASP A 365 -15.02 -18.07 -14.26
N LYS A 366 -15.71 -17.93 -15.40
CA LYS A 366 -17.10 -17.44 -15.45
C LYS A 366 -18.05 -18.31 -14.62
N ALA A 367 -17.94 -19.63 -14.71
CA ALA A 367 -18.76 -20.56 -13.92
C ALA A 367 -18.49 -20.42 -12.42
N SER A 368 -17.22 -20.30 -12.02
CA SER A 368 -16.81 -20.12 -10.63
C SER A 368 -17.33 -18.79 -10.07
N ARG A 369 -17.17 -17.68 -10.79
CA ARG A 369 -17.71 -16.36 -10.39
C ARG A 369 -19.23 -16.36 -10.26
N ALA A 370 -19.94 -17.05 -11.15
CA ALA A 370 -21.40 -17.18 -11.07
C ALA A 370 -21.83 -18.01 -9.86
N GLN A 371 -21.12 -19.10 -9.54
CA GLN A 371 -21.36 -19.89 -8.34
C GLN A 371 -21.09 -19.07 -7.06
N TRP A 372 -20.00 -18.32 -7.03
CA TRP A 372 -19.67 -17.42 -5.92
C TRP A 372 -20.69 -16.30 -5.76
N GLY A 373 -21.15 -15.72 -6.87
CA GLY A 373 -22.23 -14.72 -6.86
C GLY A 373 -23.51 -15.26 -6.21
N ARG A 374 -23.93 -16.47 -6.58
CA ARG A 374 -25.07 -17.15 -5.95
C ARG A 374 -24.85 -17.38 -4.45
N TYR A 375 -23.67 -17.87 -4.07
CA TYR A 375 -23.30 -18.06 -2.66
C TYR A 375 -23.36 -16.76 -1.86
N MET A 376 -22.84 -15.65 -2.41
CA MET A 376 -22.86 -14.35 -1.74
C MET A 376 -24.27 -13.75 -1.66
N GLU A 377 -25.11 -13.97 -2.67
CA GLU A 377 -26.52 -13.56 -2.67
C GLU A 377 -27.32 -14.34 -1.63
N GLU A 378 -27.12 -15.66 -1.57
CA GLU A 378 -27.69 -16.53 -0.54
C GLU A 378 -27.20 -16.12 0.86
N ALA A 379 -25.90 -15.88 1.04
CA ALA A 379 -25.32 -15.43 2.31
C ALA A 379 -25.90 -14.08 2.78
N ARG A 380 -26.17 -13.15 1.84
CA ARG A 380 -26.83 -11.86 2.14
C ARG A 380 -28.30 -11.99 2.51
N SER A 381 -28.96 -13.07 2.09
CA SER A 381 -30.38 -13.32 2.40
C SER A 381 -30.60 -13.76 3.84
N PHE A 382 -29.55 -14.21 4.52
CA PHE A 382 -29.58 -14.55 5.93
C PHE A 382 -29.22 -13.34 6.81
N SER A 383 -30.01 -13.08 7.85
CA SER A 383 -29.59 -12.18 8.93
C SER A 383 -28.34 -12.71 9.63
N ALA A 384 -27.58 -11.84 10.29
CA ALA A 384 -26.41 -12.24 11.08
C ALA A 384 -26.74 -13.33 12.13
N ALA A 385 -27.97 -13.31 12.66
CA ALA A 385 -28.49 -14.34 13.55
C ALA A 385 -28.80 -15.67 12.82
N GLU A 386 -29.30 -15.63 11.59
CA GLU A 386 -29.57 -16.83 10.78
C GLU A 386 -28.30 -17.50 10.27
N LEU A 387 -27.29 -16.73 9.84
CA LEU A 387 -25.95 -17.26 9.53
C LEU A 387 -25.34 -17.96 10.76
N PHE A 388 -25.51 -17.36 11.94
CA PHE A 388 -25.08 -17.96 13.21
C PHE A 388 -25.86 -19.23 13.59
N LEU A 389 -27.16 -19.31 13.24
CA LEU A 389 -28.03 -20.46 13.54
C LEU A 389 -27.91 -21.61 12.53
N LEU A 390 -27.69 -21.34 11.23
CA LEU A 390 -27.52 -22.34 10.17
C LEU A 390 -26.25 -23.18 10.36
N TYR A 391 -25.20 -22.59 10.93
CA TYR A 391 -23.97 -23.29 11.32
C TYR A 391 -24.08 -24.08 12.64
N ARG A 392 -25.22 -23.97 13.35
CA ARG A 392 -25.49 -24.62 14.62
C ARG A 392 -26.52 -25.74 14.48
N LYS A 393 -26.27 -26.72 13.62
CA LYS A 393 -27.00 -28.01 13.71
C LYS A 393 -26.42 -28.90 14.81
N ASN A 394 -26.31 -28.36 16.03
CA ASN A 394 -26.27 -29.04 17.33
C ASN A 394 -25.92 -28.00 18.41
N ILE A 395 -26.55 -28.14 19.58
CA ILE A 395 -26.38 -27.38 20.83
C ILE A 395 -27.42 -26.25 21.02
N SER A 396 -28.53 -26.69 21.62
CA SER A 396 -29.50 -25.93 22.41
C SER A 396 -28.80 -25.15 23.55
N ASN A 397 -28.94 -23.82 23.56
CA ASN A 397 -28.48 -22.98 24.67
C ASN A 397 -29.62 -22.13 25.23
N VAL A 398 -30.23 -22.61 26.32
CA VAL A 398 -30.63 -21.77 27.45
C VAL A 398 -30.26 -22.54 28.71
N PHE A 399 -29.37 -21.99 29.54
CA PHE A 399 -29.23 -22.40 30.94
C PHE A 399 -28.86 -21.19 31.80
N ILE A 400 -29.64 -20.99 32.86
CA ILE A 400 -29.41 -20.05 33.95
C ILE A 400 -28.65 -20.82 35.04
N ALA A 401 -27.59 -20.24 35.58
CA ALA A 401 -26.95 -20.72 36.80
C ALA A 401 -26.97 -19.60 37.84
N LEU A 402 -27.42 -19.93 39.05
CA LEU A 402 -27.52 -19.03 40.20
C LEU A 402 -26.40 -19.36 41.19
N ASP A 403 -25.60 -18.36 41.61
CA ASP A 403 -25.08 -18.29 42.99
C ASP A 403 -24.53 -16.89 43.38
N PHE A 404 -24.65 -16.54 44.66
CA PHE A 404 -24.38 -15.22 45.29
C PHE A 404 -22.89 -15.01 45.67
N PRO A 405 -22.32 -13.77 45.80
CA PRO A 405 -22.98 -12.46 45.83
C PRO A 405 -22.44 -11.39 44.84
N VAL A 406 -21.75 -11.71 43.74
CA VAL A 406 -21.39 -10.68 42.72
C VAL A 406 -21.52 -11.23 41.30
N ILE A 407 -22.44 -10.65 40.53
CA ILE A 407 -22.65 -10.90 39.10
C ILE A 407 -21.78 -9.91 38.31
N THR A 408 -20.91 -10.41 37.42
CA THR A 408 -20.31 -9.57 36.36
C THR A 408 -20.82 -10.06 35.01
N VAL A 409 -21.79 -9.34 34.43
CA VAL A 409 -22.19 -9.52 33.02
C VAL A 409 -21.34 -8.56 32.19
N LEU A 410 -20.51 -9.07 31.30
CA LEU A 410 -19.89 -8.24 30.27
C LEU A 410 -20.80 -8.24 29.04
N PRO A 411 -21.33 -7.08 28.59
CA PRO A 411 -22.03 -7.01 27.32
C PRO A 411 -21.05 -7.35 26.18
N ALA A 412 -21.57 -8.01 25.13
CA ALA A 412 -20.89 -8.04 23.85
C ALA A 412 -20.66 -6.58 23.43
N GLN A 413 -19.40 -6.16 23.36
CA GLN A 413 -19.09 -4.84 22.81
C GLN A 413 -19.56 -4.80 21.35
N GLU A 414 -20.09 -3.66 20.93
CA GLU A 414 -20.84 -3.44 19.69
C GLU A 414 -20.24 -4.19 18.48
N LEU A 415 -21.04 -5.09 17.91
CA LEU A 415 -20.78 -5.74 16.63
C LEU A 415 -20.98 -4.72 15.50
N SER A 416 -19.95 -3.96 15.15
CA SER A 416 -19.81 -3.49 13.77
C SER A 416 -18.93 -4.50 13.04
N ILE A 417 -19.42 -5.08 11.94
CA ILE A 417 -18.64 -5.98 11.07
C ILE A 417 -17.79 -5.09 10.16
N PRO A 418 -16.46 -4.94 10.37
CA PRO A 418 -15.64 -4.26 9.39
C PRO A 418 -15.50 -5.16 8.17
N VAL A 419 -16.11 -4.74 7.07
CA VAL A 419 -15.76 -5.25 5.74
C VAL A 419 -14.56 -4.43 5.30
N ASN A 420 -13.42 -5.07 5.05
CA ASN A 420 -12.28 -4.32 4.52
C ASN A 420 -12.55 -3.89 3.06
N ASP A 421 -11.72 -3.00 2.52
CA ASP A 421 -11.87 -2.46 1.16
C ASP A 421 -11.87 -3.53 0.05
N ASN A 422 -11.53 -4.79 0.38
CA ASN A 422 -11.50 -5.93 -0.53
C ASN A 422 -12.71 -6.88 -0.38
N GLY A 423 -13.72 -6.48 0.39
CA GLY A 423 -14.93 -7.28 0.61
C GLY A 423 -14.73 -8.48 1.55
N ALA A 424 -13.59 -8.58 2.24
CA ALA A 424 -13.36 -9.65 3.20
C ALA A 424 -14.11 -9.35 4.51
N VAL A 425 -14.90 -10.32 4.95
CA VAL A 425 -15.64 -10.30 6.21
C VAL A 425 -14.73 -10.92 7.27
N LEU A 426 -14.21 -10.11 8.20
CA LEU A 426 -13.59 -10.63 9.42
C LEU A 426 -14.68 -10.86 10.46
N LEU A 427 -14.94 -12.13 10.79
CA LEU A 427 -15.78 -12.50 11.91
C LEU A 427 -14.88 -12.82 13.10
N ASP A 428 -14.88 -11.96 14.11
CA ASP A 428 -14.33 -12.30 15.43
C ASP A 428 -15.47 -12.46 16.43
N PRO A 429 -15.70 -13.68 16.94
CA PRO A 429 -16.42 -13.85 18.19
C PRO A 429 -15.59 -14.65 19.21
N GLN A 430 -15.36 -14.05 20.38
CA GLN A 430 -14.99 -14.77 21.59
C GLN A 430 -16.20 -14.78 22.52
N PHE A 431 -16.78 -15.97 22.75
CA PHE A 431 -17.76 -16.17 23.80
C PHE A 431 -17.15 -17.03 24.90
N GLY A 432 -17.28 -16.59 26.15
CA GLY A 432 -16.83 -17.34 27.31
C GLY A 432 -17.79 -17.20 28.48
N LEU A 433 -17.88 -18.25 29.28
CA LEU A 433 -18.64 -18.29 30.53
C LEU A 433 -17.73 -18.87 31.61
N GLY A 434 -17.80 -18.30 32.82
CA GLY A 434 -16.97 -18.73 33.94
C GLY A 434 -17.70 -18.62 35.27
N ALA A 435 -17.33 -19.49 36.20
CA ALA A 435 -17.80 -19.50 37.58
C ALA A 435 -16.59 -19.55 38.52
N TRP A 436 -16.63 -18.81 39.62
CA TRP A 436 -15.52 -18.74 40.58
C TRP A 436 -16.00 -18.56 42.02
N PHE A 437 -15.21 -19.08 42.95
CA PHE A 437 -15.43 -19.03 44.39
C PHE A 437 -14.21 -18.39 45.06
N ARG A 438 -14.43 -17.60 46.12
CA ARG A 438 -13.36 -16.98 46.92
C ARG A 438 -13.60 -17.21 48.41
N GLY A 439 -12.64 -17.83 49.09
CA GLY A 439 -12.58 -17.93 50.54
C GLY A 439 -11.62 -16.88 51.11
N THR A 440 -11.95 -16.29 52.26
CA THR A 440 -11.05 -15.36 52.97
C THR A 440 -10.94 -15.80 54.43
N ILE A 441 -9.71 -15.83 54.95
CA ILE A 441 -9.46 -16.02 56.39
C ILE A 441 -9.25 -14.61 56.94
N THR A 442 -10.23 -14.10 57.68
CA THR A 442 -10.14 -12.80 58.36
C THR A 442 -10.02 -13.03 59.86
N SER A 443 -9.17 -12.26 60.54
CA SER A 443 -9.38 -12.00 61.96
C SER A 443 -10.52 -10.99 62.07
N GLU A 444 -11.50 -11.24 62.92
CA GLU A 444 -12.72 -10.44 63.10
C GLU A 444 -12.47 -8.92 62.95
N TYR A 445 -13.28 -8.28 62.09
CA TYR A 445 -13.25 -6.85 61.85
C TYR A 445 -13.39 -6.07 63.16
N SER A 446 -12.37 -5.28 63.49
CA SER A 446 -12.56 -4.03 64.22
C SER A 446 -12.10 -2.90 63.31
N ILE A 447 -12.99 -1.93 63.07
CA ILE A 447 -12.82 -0.74 62.19
C ILE A 447 -11.72 0.21 62.73
N THR A 448 -10.82 -0.28 63.58
CA THR A 448 -9.76 0.48 64.26
C THR A 448 -8.40 -0.21 64.23
N SER A 449 -8.20 -1.28 63.47
CA SER A 449 -6.86 -1.79 63.22
C SER A 449 -6.18 -0.98 62.10
N PHE A 450 -5.13 -0.24 62.47
CA PHE A 450 -4.26 0.51 61.57
C PHE A 450 -3.57 -0.36 60.49
N LEU A 451 -3.66 -1.68 60.62
CA LEU A 451 -3.00 -2.68 59.81
C LEU A 451 -3.80 -3.99 59.85
N SER A 452 -4.17 -4.55 58.69
CA SER A 452 -4.69 -5.92 58.60
C SER A 452 -3.92 -6.74 57.55
N ILE A 453 -3.70 -8.01 57.87
CA ILE A 453 -3.11 -9.00 56.97
C ILE A 453 -4.11 -10.13 56.84
N ASN A 454 -4.60 -10.34 55.62
CA ASN A 454 -5.54 -11.42 55.31
C ASN A 454 -4.91 -12.35 54.27
N ALA A 455 -5.27 -13.63 54.34
CA ALA A 455 -4.96 -14.58 53.29
C ALA A 455 -6.27 -15.15 52.72
N GLY A 456 -6.33 -15.30 51.41
CA GLY A 456 -7.48 -15.85 50.70
C GLY A 456 -7.06 -16.90 49.68
N TRP A 457 -8.03 -17.69 49.26
CA TRP A 457 -7.88 -18.56 48.08
C TRP A 457 -9.06 -18.35 47.15
N TYR A 458 -8.84 -18.59 45.87
CA TYR A 458 -9.88 -18.57 44.86
C TYR A 458 -9.72 -19.74 43.91
N SER A 459 -10.83 -20.19 43.34
CA SER A 459 -10.83 -21.19 42.27
C SER A 459 -12.00 -20.98 41.34
N GLY A 460 -11.85 -21.34 40.07
CA GLY A 460 -12.91 -21.24 39.08
C GLY A 460 -12.66 -22.09 37.85
N ILE A 461 -13.67 -22.11 36.99
CA ILE A 461 -13.62 -22.75 35.68
C ILE A 461 -14.02 -21.72 34.62
N ASN A 462 -13.33 -21.71 33.48
CA ASN A 462 -13.72 -20.95 32.29
C ASN A 462 -13.84 -21.90 31.11
N PHE A 463 -14.83 -21.68 30.26
CA PHE A 463 -14.89 -22.29 28.95
C PHE A 463 -15.18 -21.23 27.90
N GLY A 464 -14.67 -21.44 26.69
CA GLY A 464 -15.05 -20.62 25.57
C GLY A 464 -14.73 -21.25 24.23
N TYR A 465 -15.37 -20.69 23.21
CA TYR A 465 -15.25 -21.12 21.83
C TYR A 465 -15.06 -19.90 20.95
N ALA A 466 -14.09 -19.96 20.05
CA ALA A 466 -13.86 -18.95 19.03
C ALA A 466 -13.85 -19.61 17.65
N LEU A 467 -14.45 -18.96 16.67
CA LEU A 467 -14.44 -19.40 15.28
C LEU A 467 -13.96 -18.23 14.42
N ALA A 468 -12.91 -18.46 13.64
CA ALA A 468 -12.40 -17.51 12.66
C ALA A 468 -12.54 -18.12 11.27
N GLU A 469 -13.05 -17.35 10.32
CA GLU A 469 -13.09 -17.73 8.92
C GLU A 469 -12.22 -16.78 8.11
N HIS A 470 -11.40 -17.33 7.22
CA HIS A 470 -10.53 -16.56 6.34
C HIS A 470 -10.62 -17.10 4.92
N ALA A 471 -10.91 -16.23 3.96
CA ALA A 471 -10.83 -16.56 2.55
C ALA A 471 -9.42 -16.26 2.04
N GLU A 472 -8.80 -17.18 1.30
CA GLU A 472 -7.44 -16.99 0.76
C GLU A 472 -7.39 -15.77 -0.16
N THR A 473 -6.53 -14.79 0.15
CA THR A 473 -6.33 -13.63 -0.72
C THR A 473 -6.02 -14.10 -2.15
N PRO A 474 -6.77 -13.60 -3.16
CA PRO A 474 -6.55 -14.01 -4.55
C PRO A 474 -5.11 -13.71 -4.94
N TYR A 475 -4.33 -14.73 -5.30
CA TYR A 475 -3.09 -14.49 -6.02
C TYR A 475 -3.44 -14.00 -7.42
N TYR A 476 -3.20 -12.71 -7.66
CA TYR A 476 -3.18 -12.00 -8.94
C TYR A 476 -4.45 -11.93 -9.82
N SER A 477 -5.61 -12.50 -9.50
CA SER A 477 -6.76 -12.40 -10.44
C SER A 477 -8.19 -12.47 -9.90
N GLY A 478 -8.46 -11.89 -8.72
CA GLY A 478 -9.83 -11.45 -8.39
C GLY A 478 -10.88 -12.54 -8.16
N GLY A 479 -10.50 -13.65 -7.52
CA GLY A 479 -11.44 -14.61 -6.93
C GLY A 479 -10.80 -15.34 -5.75
N TYR A 480 -11.54 -15.46 -4.64
CA TYR A 480 -11.12 -16.27 -3.49
C TYR A 480 -11.36 -17.75 -3.83
N TYR A 481 -10.32 -18.58 -3.86
CA TYR A 481 -10.43 -19.98 -4.31
C TYR A 481 -10.60 -20.98 -3.16
N THR A 482 -10.28 -20.59 -1.93
CA THR A 482 -10.27 -21.49 -0.78
C THR A 482 -10.78 -20.76 0.46
N LEU A 483 -11.67 -21.44 1.21
CA LEU A 483 -12.16 -20.99 2.51
C LEU A 483 -11.41 -21.76 3.60
N TYR A 484 -10.81 -21.03 4.54
CA TYR A 484 -10.21 -21.57 5.75
C TYR A 484 -11.10 -21.27 6.94
N GLN A 485 -11.49 -22.30 7.69
CA GLN A 485 -12.22 -22.17 8.95
C GLN A 485 -11.32 -22.68 10.08
N LEU A 486 -11.13 -21.85 11.11
CA LEU A 486 -10.36 -22.15 12.29
C LEU A 486 -11.28 -22.06 13.51
N GLY A 487 -11.63 -23.21 14.09
CA GLY A 487 -12.33 -23.30 15.37
C GLY A 487 -11.34 -23.49 16.51
N SER A 488 -11.51 -22.78 17.62
CA SER A 488 -10.77 -23.01 18.86
C SER A 488 -11.74 -23.18 20.01
N PHE A 489 -11.50 -24.22 20.81
CA PHE A 489 -12.17 -24.45 22.07
C PHE A 489 -11.14 -24.33 23.18
N TYR A 490 -11.48 -23.64 24.26
CA TYR A 490 -10.64 -23.60 25.46
C TYR A 490 -11.46 -23.91 26.70
N PHE A 491 -10.80 -24.59 27.65
CA PHE A 491 -11.32 -24.94 28.95
C PHE A 491 -10.23 -24.77 29.99
N ASP A 492 -10.41 -23.83 30.91
CA ASP A 492 -9.47 -23.55 31.99
C ASP A 492 -10.09 -23.96 33.33
N ILE A 493 -9.32 -24.65 34.15
CA ILE A 493 -9.56 -24.72 35.59
C ILE A 493 -8.47 -23.86 36.22
N PHE A 494 -8.84 -22.88 37.03
CA PHE A 494 -7.85 -22.02 37.69
C PHE A 494 -8.07 -21.97 39.20
N GLY A 495 -6.99 -21.75 39.93
CA GLY A 495 -7.00 -21.61 41.37
C GLY A 495 -5.76 -20.88 41.86
N GLY A 496 -5.91 -20.07 42.90
CA GLY A 496 -4.83 -19.25 43.42
C GLY A 496 -4.99 -18.97 44.90
N ALA A 497 -3.90 -18.50 45.49
CA ALA A 497 -3.88 -17.98 46.84
C ALA A 497 -3.42 -16.53 46.79
N ASP A 498 -4.01 -15.69 47.64
CA ASP A 498 -3.63 -14.30 47.78
C ASP A 498 -3.33 -13.92 49.24
N ALA A 499 -2.44 -12.94 49.40
CA ALA A 499 -2.17 -12.26 50.64
C ALA A 499 -2.49 -10.78 50.45
N CYS A 500 -3.28 -10.22 51.35
CA CYS A 500 -3.72 -8.84 51.30
C CYS A 500 -3.26 -8.10 52.56
N LEU A 501 -2.53 -7.01 52.33
CA LEU A 501 -2.13 -6.06 53.36
C LEU A 501 -3.01 -4.83 53.23
N THR A 502 -3.76 -4.46 54.27
CA THR A 502 -4.53 -3.21 54.29
C THR A 502 -4.00 -2.26 55.36
N VAL A 503 -3.72 -1.02 54.97
CA VAL A 503 -3.23 0.05 55.84
C VAL A 503 -4.02 1.31 55.54
N TYR A 504 -4.70 1.90 56.54
CA TYR A 504 -5.52 3.12 56.37
C TYR A 504 -6.51 3.10 55.18
N GLY A 505 -7.14 1.95 54.93
CA GLY A 505 -8.07 1.78 53.82
C GLY A 505 -7.40 1.53 52.46
N PHE A 506 -6.07 1.59 52.35
CA PHE A 506 -5.35 1.13 51.16
C PHE A 506 -5.03 -0.36 51.30
N SER A 507 -5.56 -1.17 50.39
CA SER A 507 -5.31 -2.59 50.28
C SER A 507 -4.35 -2.89 49.13
N LEU A 508 -3.31 -3.66 49.44
CA LEU A 508 -2.36 -4.21 48.50
C LEU A 508 -2.47 -5.73 48.56
N THR A 509 -2.92 -6.35 47.48
CA THR A 509 -3.05 -7.80 47.36
C THR A 509 -2.02 -8.35 46.39
N PHE A 510 -1.27 -9.35 46.84
CA PHE A 510 -0.39 -10.15 46.02
C PHE A 510 -0.93 -11.58 45.97
N GLY A 511 -1.13 -12.11 44.77
CA GLY A 511 -1.62 -13.47 44.58
C GLY A 511 -0.74 -14.27 43.64
N LEU A 512 -0.71 -15.57 43.88
CA LEU A 512 -0.22 -16.58 42.95
C LEU A 512 -1.41 -17.34 42.39
N GLU A 513 -1.47 -17.42 41.07
CA GLU A 513 -2.51 -18.15 40.35
C GLU A 513 -1.90 -19.30 39.56
N LEU A 514 -2.54 -20.46 39.61
CA LEU A 514 -2.26 -21.61 38.78
C LEU A 514 -3.51 -21.95 37.97
N ALA A 515 -3.34 -22.20 36.68
CA ALA A 515 -4.42 -22.44 35.74
C ALA A 515 -4.03 -23.53 34.73
N PRO A 516 -4.28 -24.82 35.02
CA PRO A 516 -4.32 -25.83 33.98
C PRO A 516 -5.39 -25.50 32.93
N SER A 517 -4.97 -25.46 31.67
CA SER A 517 -5.76 -25.09 30.50
C SER A 517 -5.73 -26.20 29.46
N PHE A 518 -6.88 -26.53 28.89
CA PHE A 518 -7.03 -27.44 27.77
C PHE A 518 -7.54 -26.68 26.56
N TYR A 519 -6.86 -26.84 25.42
CA TYR A 519 -7.21 -26.20 24.15
C TYR A 519 -7.43 -27.26 23.07
N SER A 520 -8.43 -27.07 22.24
CA SER A 520 -8.60 -27.85 21.01
C SER A 520 -8.74 -26.89 19.84
N VAL A 521 -7.89 -27.04 18.83
CA VAL A 521 -7.94 -26.24 17.61
C VAL A 521 -8.35 -27.15 16.47
N ALA A 522 -9.48 -26.84 15.83
CA ALA A 522 -9.95 -27.50 14.62
C ALA A 522 -9.71 -26.57 13.42
N TYR A 523 -9.15 -27.13 12.36
CA TYR A 523 -8.92 -26.45 11.10
C TYR A 523 -9.65 -27.17 9.97
N GLN A 524 -10.35 -26.42 9.14
CA GLN A 524 -11.04 -26.94 7.97
C GLN A 524 -10.73 -26.09 6.75
N LYS A 525 -10.30 -26.75 5.66
CA LYS A 525 -10.02 -26.15 4.37
C LYS A 525 -11.06 -26.65 3.37
N THR A 526 -11.85 -25.73 2.82
CA THR A 526 -12.87 -26.06 1.82
C THR A 526 -12.49 -25.44 0.47
N VAL A 527 -12.53 -26.26 -0.59
CA VAL A 527 -12.29 -25.84 -1.97
C VAL A 527 -13.60 -26.01 -2.76
N PRO A 528 -14.47 -24.97 -2.81
CA PRO A 528 -15.87 -25.14 -3.24
C PRO A 528 -16.06 -25.66 -4.67
N TYR A 529 -15.09 -25.41 -5.57
CA TYR A 529 -15.18 -25.86 -6.96
C TYR A 529 -14.70 -27.30 -7.18
N LEU A 530 -13.98 -27.88 -6.21
CA LEU A 530 -13.59 -29.29 -6.22
C LEU A 530 -14.52 -30.16 -5.38
N ASP A 531 -15.43 -29.55 -4.62
CA ASP A 531 -16.24 -30.22 -3.60
C ASP A 531 -15.38 -31.02 -2.61
N THR A 532 -14.18 -30.52 -2.30
CA THR A 532 -13.25 -31.14 -1.35
C THR A 532 -13.17 -30.31 -0.08
N SER A 533 -13.21 -31.00 1.07
CA SER A 533 -13.03 -30.42 2.40
C SER A 533 -12.03 -31.26 3.18
N GLU A 534 -10.92 -30.66 3.58
CA GLU A 534 -9.93 -31.29 4.45
C GLU A 534 -10.11 -30.75 5.88
N LYS A 535 -10.15 -31.63 6.88
CA LYS A 535 -10.32 -31.26 8.29
C LYS A 535 -9.21 -31.87 9.13
N SER A 536 -8.61 -31.06 9.99
CA SER A 536 -7.66 -31.50 11.01
C SER A 536 -8.05 -30.93 12.38
N SER A 537 -7.72 -31.64 13.45
CA SER A 537 -7.97 -31.17 14.81
C SER A 537 -6.81 -31.55 15.71
N ASN A 538 -6.27 -30.57 16.42
CA ASN A 538 -5.16 -30.75 17.34
C ASN A 538 -5.59 -30.34 18.74
N GLY A 539 -5.59 -31.29 19.68
CA GLY A 539 -5.72 -31.03 21.10
C GLY A 539 -4.37 -30.64 21.70
N SER A 540 -4.37 -29.72 22.65
CA SER A 540 -3.21 -29.36 23.46
C SER A 540 -3.61 -29.09 24.90
N ALA A 541 -2.69 -29.32 25.83
CA ALA A 541 -2.84 -28.95 27.23
C ALA A 541 -1.69 -28.02 27.60
N ALA A 542 -1.99 -26.99 28.37
CA ALA A 542 -1.02 -26.06 28.91
C ALA A 542 -1.22 -25.92 30.42
N PHE A 543 -0.14 -25.64 31.13
CA PHE A 543 -0.22 -25.24 32.52
C PHE A 543 0.22 -23.78 32.61
N ASN A 544 -0.75 -22.91 32.86
CA ASN A 544 -0.51 -21.48 33.03
C ASN A 544 -0.35 -21.15 34.51
N GLY A 545 0.46 -20.14 34.83
CA GLY A 545 0.54 -19.60 36.17
C GLY A 545 0.90 -18.14 36.15
N GLY A 546 0.53 -17.39 37.18
CA GLY A 546 0.64 -15.95 37.14
C GLY A 546 0.75 -15.31 38.51
N TYR A 547 1.19 -14.06 38.47
CA TYR A 547 1.19 -13.18 39.63
C TYR A 547 0.05 -12.20 39.48
N ARG A 548 -0.72 -12.03 40.55
CA ARG A 548 -1.81 -11.07 40.64
C ARG A 548 -1.38 -9.94 41.57
N LEU A 549 -1.48 -8.71 41.11
CA LEU A 549 -1.28 -7.51 41.92
C LEU A 549 -2.56 -6.69 41.92
N MET A 550 -3.17 -6.49 43.08
CA MET A 550 -4.34 -5.62 43.23
C MET A 550 -4.00 -4.48 44.17
N LEU A 551 -4.27 -3.26 43.72
CA LEU A 551 -4.29 -2.06 44.53
C LEU A 551 -5.74 -1.66 44.69
N ALA A 552 -6.19 -1.51 45.92
CA ALA A 552 -7.52 -0.99 46.19
C ALA A 552 -7.48 0.08 47.27
N TRP A 553 -8.36 1.04 47.18
CA TRP A 553 -8.54 2.09 48.17
C TRP A 553 -10.01 2.14 48.57
N ASN A 554 -10.26 1.76 49.82
CA ASN A 554 -11.54 1.90 50.47
C ASN A 554 -11.70 3.38 50.85
N MET A 555 -12.45 4.12 50.03
CA MET A 555 -12.71 5.54 50.26
C MET A 555 -13.78 5.73 51.36
N SER A 556 -14.64 4.73 51.56
CA SER A 556 -15.59 4.66 52.66
C SER A 556 -15.90 3.21 53.03
N GLU A 557 -16.72 2.99 54.07
CA GLU A 557 -17.27 1.66 54.41
C GLU A 557 -18.09 1.04 53.26
N ARG A 558 -18.51 1.84 52.27
CA ARG A 558 -19.41 1.43 51.18
C ARG A 558 -18.85 1.64 49.79
N SER A 559 -17.62 2.12 49.65
CA SER A 559 -17.04 2.39 48.33
C SER A 559 -15.56 2.09 48.26
N GLN A 560 -15.16 1.51 47.13
CA GLN A 560 -13.78 1.13 46.86
C GLN A 560 -13.39 1.48 45.42
N LEU A 561 -12.27 2.15 45.26
CA LEU A 561 -11.56 2.29 43.98
C LEU A 561 -10.53 1.17 43.88
N PHE A 562 -10.41 0.50 42.74
CA PHE A 562 -9.40 -0.54 42.57
C PHE A 562 -8.74 -0.52 41.20
N VAL A 563 -7.48 -0.96 41.18
CA VAL A 563 -6.67 -1.25 40.01
C VAL A 563 -6.12 -2.65 40.18
N LEU A 564 -6.45 -3.52 39.24
CA LEU A 564 -5.97 -4.89 39.19
C LEU A 564 -5.04 -5.04 38.00
N ALA A 565 -3.80 -5.43 38.27
CA ALA A 565 -2.85 -5.90 37.28
C ALA A 565 -2.71 -7.42 37.43
N ASN A 566 -3.12 -8.17 36.40
CA ASN A 566 -2.92 -9.62 36.37
C ASN A 566 -1.90 -9.95 35.28
N TYR A 567 -0.82 -10.62 35.68
CA TYR A 567 0.20 -11.06 34.76
C TYR A 567 0.28 -12.58 34.77
N ARG A 568 -0.18 -13.21 33.68
CA ARG A 568 -0.12 -14.66 33.50
C ARG A 568 0.95 -15.03 32.49
N VAL A 569 1.75 -16.03 32.83
CA VAL A 569 2.78 -16.60 31.96
C VAL A 569 2.52 -18.10 31.80
N PRO A 570 2.59 -18.66 30.59
CA PRO A 570 2.60 -20.11 30.44
C PRO A 570 3.80 -20.68 31.18
N LEU A 571 3.56 -21.54 32.17
CA LEU A 571 4.63 -22.18 32.93
C LEU A 571 5.19 -23.36 32.13
N HIS A 572 4.33 -24.15 31.48
CA HIS A 572 4.71 -25.23 30.55
C HIS A 572 3.62 -25.51 29.50
N ALA A 573 4.00 -25.72 28.24
CA ALA A 573 3.12 -26.24 27.18
C ALA A 573 3.47 -27.72 26.92
N VAL A 574 2.46 -28.61 26.87
CA VAL A 574 2.67 -30.07 26.80
C VAL A 574 2.85 -30.59 25.37
N SER A 575 2.66 -29.75 24.33
CA SER A 575 2.92 -30.14 22.93
C SER A 575 3.94 -29.24 22.23
N GLY A 576 4.91 -29.86 21.54
CA GLY A 576 6.06 -29.18 20.94
C GLY A 576 5.82 -28.42 19.64
N SER A 577 4.57 -28.19 19.23
CA SER A 577 4.27 -27.62 17.90
C SER A 577 3.30 -26.42 17.88
N LEU A 578 2.76 -25.99 19.03
CA LEU A 578 1.99 -24.75 19.13
C LEU A 578 2.32 -24.08 20.47
N ILE A 579 3.12 -23.00 20.46
CA ILE A 579 3.25 -22.12 21.63
C ILE A 579 1.97 -21.28 21.70
N VAL A 580 0.89 -21.85 22.22
CA VAL A 580 -0.31 -21.09 22.60
C VAL A 580 -0.14 -20.69 24.05
N GLY A 581 0.48 -19.53 24.23
CA GLY A 581 0.70 -18.95 25.53
C GLY A 581 1.15 -17.52 25.35
N GLU A 582 0.23 -16.66 24.91
CA GLU A 582 0.50 -15.23 24.93
C GLU A 582 0.70 -14.78 26.37
N LYS A 583 1.76 -14.00 26.61
CA LYS A 583 1.91 -13.25 27.85
C LYS A 583 0.73 -12.28 27.94
N ARG A 584 -0.23 -12.55 28.81
CA ARG A 584 -1.38 -11.67 29.03
C ARG A 584 -1.11 -10.77 30.22
N LEU A 585 -1.01 -9.48 29.94
CA LEU A 585 -1.11 -8.43 30.95
C LEU A 585 -2.52 -7.85 30.86
N SER A 586 -3.35 -8.13 31.87
CA SER A 586 -4.68 -7.52 32.00
C SER A 586 -4.62 -6.40 33.03
N LEU A 587 -5.03 -5.20 32.63
CA LEU A 587 -5.21 -4.04 33.49
C LEU A 587 -6.70 -3.73 33.60
N ILE A 588 -7.24 -3.83 34.81
CA ILE A 588 -8.66 -3.56 35.08
C ILE A 588 -8.69 -2.47 36.16
N ALA A 589 -9.25 -1.31 35.83
CA ALA A 589 -9.56 -0.26 36.79
C ALA A 589 -11.08 -0.21 36.97
N GLY A 590 -11.54 -0.07 38.21
CA GLY A 590 -12.96 -0.08 38.51
C GLY A 590 -13.30 0.61 39.82
N TYR A 591 -14.59 0.85 39.99
CA TYR A 591 -15.16 1.48 41.16
C TYR A 591 -16.38 0.68 41.61
N SER A 592 -16.44 0.31 42.88
CA SER A 592 -17.51 -0.52 43.45
C SER A 592 -18.24 0.19 44.59
N PHE A 593 -19.54 -0.08 44.69
CA PHE A 593 -20.40 0.33 45.78
C PHE A 593 -21.04 -0.89 46.43
N PHE A 594 -21.01 -0.95 47.76
CA PHE A 594 -21.67 -2.00 48.53
C PHE A 594 -23.04 -1.50 48.99
N TRP A 595 -24.11 -2.20 48.60
CA TRP A 595 -25.48 -1.90 49.04
C TRP A 595 -26.00 -3.03 49.93
N GLY A 596 -26.04 -2.78 51.25
CA GLY A 596 -26.47 -3.75 52.27
C GLY A 596 -25.98 -3.36 53.66
N LYS A 597 -26.59 -3.93 54.70
CA LYS A 597 -26.11 -3.84 56.10
C LYS A 597 -25.10 -4.93 56.38
#